data_AF-A0A1V4I656-F1
#
_entry.id   AF-A0A1V4I656-F1
#
_cell.length_a   1.000
_cell.length_b   1.000
_cell.length_c   1.000
_cell.angle_alpha   90.00
_cell.angle_beta   90.00
_cell.angle_gamma   90.00
#
_symmetry.space_group_name_H-M   'P 1'
#
loop_
_entity.id
_entity.type
_entity.pdbx_description
1 polymer ?
#
loop_
_entity_poly.entity_id
_entity_poly.type
_entity_poly.pdbx_seq_one_letter_code
_entity_poly.pdbx_strand_id
1 'polypeptide(L)' 'MDEQKLAELKKRIENGKMTKYKAETRLEELEKQEKILSDEIIKLGYNPSELDAVIQKLEKEKEELRSKILELLPSEIPNL' A
#
# COMPACT_ATOMS: atom_id res chain seq x y z
N MET A 1 1.03 50.29 -15.13
CA MET A 1 1.86 49.38 -14.32
C MET A 1 1.05 48.68 -13.23
N ASP A 2 0.08 49.32 -12.60
CA ASP A 2 -0.67 48.71 -11.48
C ASP A 2 -1.70 47.65 -11.88
N GLU A 3 -2.37 47.81 -13.03
CA GLU A 3 -3.32 46.79 -13.53
C GLU A 3 -2.66 45.47 -13.89
N GLN A 4 -1.45 45.49 -14.46
CA GLN A 4 -0.72 44.27 -14.80
C GLN A 4 -0.32 43.48 -13.54
N LYS A 5 0.13 44.19 -12.49
CA LYS A 5 0.44 43.56 -11.20
C LYS A 5 -0.80 42.99 -10.53
N LEU A 6 -1.94 43.68 -10.60
CA LEU A 6 -3.20 43.20 -10.06
C LEU A 6 -3.71 41.95 -10.81
N ALA A 7 -3.59 41.94 -12.14
CA ALA A 7 -3.95 40.80 -12.96
C ALA A 7 -3.04 39.58 -12.68
N GLU A 8 -1.74 39.80 -12.49
CA GLU A 8 -0.80 38.75 -12.13
C GLU A 8 -1.09 38.18 -10.74
N LEU A 9 -1.40 39.03 -9.76
CA LEU A 9 -1.79 38.59 -8.42
C LEU A 9 -3.07 37.73 -8.47
N LYS A 10 -4.10 38.18 -9.19
CA LYS A 10 -5.34 37.43 -9.38
C LYS A 10 -5.08 36.07 -10.02
N LYS A 11 -4.25 36.02 -11.07
CA LYS A 11 -3.88 34.77 -11.74
C LYS A 11 -3.15 33.80 -10.80
N ARG A 12 -2.25 34.30 -9.95
CA ARG A 12 -1.55 33.47 -8.95
C ARG A 12 -2.51 32.90 -7.90
N ILE A 13 -3.50 33.70 -7.46
CA ILE A 13 -4.54 33.24 -6.53
C ILE A 13 -5.42 32.17 -7.17
N GLU A 14 -5.86 32.39 -8.41
CA GLU A 14 -6.66 31.44 -9.19
C GLU A 14 -5.93 30.09 -9.33
N ASN A 15 -4.65 30.14 -9.72
CA ASN A 15 -3.81 28.96 -9.85
C ASN A 15 -3.63 28.24 -8.51
N GLY A 16 -3.41 29.00 -7.42
CA GLY A 16 -3.29 28.42 -6.08
C GLY A 16 -4.56 27.70 -5.64
N LYS A 17 -5.74 28.28 -5.91
CA LYS A 17 -7.04 27.66 -5.64
C LYS A 17 -7.22 26.38 -6.43
N MET A 18 -6.87 26.40 -7.72
CA MET A 18 -6.97 25.22 -8.58
C MET A 18 -6.03 24.10 -8.12
N THR A 19 -4.80 24.43 -7.73
CA THR A 19 -3.85 23.45 -7.18
C THR A 19 -4.35 22.87 -5.86
N LYS A 20 -4.88 23.71 -4.96
CA LYS A 20 -5.46 23.26 -3.70
C LYS A 20 -6.63 22.29 -3.94
N TYR A 21 -7.56 22.66 -4.81
CA TYR A 21 -8.71 21.81 -5.14
C TYR A 21 -8.26 20.44 -5.69
N LYS A 22 -7.30 20.42 -6.62
CA LYS A 22 -6.74 19.16 -7.15
C LYS A 22 -6.10 18.30 -6.07
N ALA A 23 -5.37 18.93 -5.15
CA ALA A 23 -4.74 18.21 -4.03
C ALA A 23 -5.79 17.63 -3.08
N GLU A 24 -6.85 18.38 -2.76
CA GLU A 24 -7.96 17.93 -1.92
C GLU A 24 -8.70 16.75 -2.57
N THR A 25 -9.06 16.85 -3.85
CA THR A 25 -9.68 15.73 -4.58
C THR A 25 -8.78 14.50 -4.59
N ARG A 26 -7.47 14.69 -4.80
CA ARG A 26 -6.52 13.56 -4.81
C ARG A 26 -6.37 12.92 -3.43
N LEU A 27 -6.41 13.72 -2.37
CA LEU A 27 -6.37 13.23 -1.00
C LEU A 27 -7.59 12.39 -0.69
N GLU A 28 -8.79 12.88 -1.00
CA GLU A 28 -10.04 12.13 -0.81
C GLU A 28 -10.07 10.80 -1.57
N GLU A 29 -9.50 10.76 -2.78
CA GLU A 29 -9.36 9.51 -3.55
C GLU A 29 -8.44 8.51 -2.84
N LEU A 30 -7.30 8.97 -2.33
CA LEU A 30 -6.33 8.13 -1.63
C LEU A 30 -6.90 7.59 -0.32
N GLU A 31 -7.58 8.42 0.47
CA GLU A 31 -8.24 7.99 1.71
C GLU A 31 -9.32 6.93 1.44
N LYS A 32 -10.09 7.07 0.36
CA LYS A 32 -11.05 6.04 -0.05
C LYS A 32 -10.37 4.74 -0.43
N GLN A 33 -9.27 4.80 -1.17
CA GLN A 33 -8.50 3.61 -1.57
C GLN A 33 -7.90 2.91 -0.34
N GLU A 34 -7.29 3.66 0.57
CA GLU A 34 -6.74 3.13 1.82
C GLU A 34 -7.81 2.42 2.64
N LYS A 35 -8.99 3.03 2.77
CA LYS A 35 -10.11 2.44 3.50
C LYS A 35 -10.58 1.14 2.86
N ILE A 36 -10.74 1.11 1.54
CA ILE A 36 -11.16 -0.11 0.81
C ILE A 36 -10.16 -1.23 1.05
N LEU A 37 -8.87 -0.96 0.88
CA LEU A 37 -7.82 -1.95 1.09
C LEU A 37 -7.79 -2.45 2.54
N SER A 38 -7.92 -1.55 3.50
CA SER A 38 -7.97 -1.90 4.93
C SER A 38 -9.17 -2.77 5.24
N ASP A 39 -10.36 -2.42 4.74
CA ASP A 39 -11.58 -3.21 4.92
C ASP A 39 -11.46 -4.61 4.28
N GLU A 40 -10.80 -4.74 3.12
CA GLU A 40 -10.53 -6.03 2.47
C GLU A 40 -9.57 -6.90 3.28
N ILE A 41 -8.48 -6.31 3.79
CA ILE A 41 -7.53 -7.00 4.66
C ILE A 41 -8.21 -7.51 5.94
N ILE A 42 -9.05 -6.68 6.56
CA ILE A 42 -9.81 -7.05 7.75
C ILE A 42 -10.78 -8.20 7.44
N LYS A 43 -11.43 -8.19 6.26
CA LYS A 43 -12.28 -9.30 5.80
C LYS A 43 -11.51 -10.60 5.60
N LEU A 44 -10.22 -10.54 5.23
CA LEU A 44 -9.34 -11.70 5.17
C LEU A 44 -8.92 -12.20 6.57
N GLY A 45 -9.32 -11.51 7.64
CA GLY A 45 -9.03 -11.88 9.02
C GLY A 45 -7.69 -11.35 9.53
N TYR A 46 -7.05 -10.45 8.78
CA TYR A 46 -5.76 -9.87 9.15
C TYR A 46 -5.90 -8.42 9.58
N ASN A 47 -4.96 -7.95 10.38
CA ASN A 47 -4.87 -6.54 10.75
C ASN A 47 -3.98 -5.80 9.73
N PRO A 48 -4.46 -4.74 9.06
CA PRO A 48 -3.69 -3.93 8.11
C PRO A 48 -2.33 -3.46 8.64
N SER A 49 -2.25 -3.09 9.92
CA SER A 49 -1.00 -2.60 10.52
C SER A 49 0.04 -3.70 10.79
N GLU A 50 -0.36 -4.97 10.71
CA GLU A 50 0.49 -6.12 11.07
C GLU A 50 0.80 -7.01 9.87
N LEU A 51 0.42 -6.60 8.66
CA LEU A 51 0.55 -7.41 7.45
C LEU A 51 1.99 -7.87 7.21
N ASP A 52 2.96 -6.98 7.38
CA ASP A 52 4.37 -7.31 7.21
C ASP A 52 4.84 -8.39 8.20
N ALA A 53 4.39 -8.29 9.45
CA ALA A 53 4.72 -9.28 10.48
C ALA A 53 4.05 -10.63 10.18
N VAL A 54 2.81 -10.61 9.68
CA VAL A 54 2.09 -11.83 9.27
C VAL A 54 2.81 -12.49 8.08
N ILE A 55 3.23 -11.72 7.07
CA ILE A 55 3.96 -12.23 5.91
C ILE A 55 5.27 -12.89 6.36
N GLN A 56 6.06 -12.21 7.20
CA GLN A 56 7.31 -12.76 7.72
C GLN A 56 7.10 -14.07 8.49
N LYS A 57 6.03 -14.13 9.30
CA LYS A 57 5.67 -15.35 10.02
C LYS A 57 5.33 -16.50 9.07
N LEU A 58 4.50 -16.25 8.06
CA LEU A 58 4.11 -17.24 7.06
C LEU A 58 5.30 -17.73 6.23
N GLU A 59 6.22 -16.84 5.86
CA GLU A 59 7.46 -17.20 5.16
C GLU A 59 8.34 -18.12 6.02
N LYS A 60 8.47 -17.82 7.31
CA LYS A 60 9.22 -18.66 8.24
C LYS A 60 8.57 -20.04 8.39
N GLU A 61 7.26 -20.09 8.59
CA GLU A 61 6.51 -21.36 8.69
C GLU A 61 6.65 -22.20 7.41
N LYS A 62 6.65 -21.56 6.23
CA LYS A 62 6.89 -22.22 4.95
C LYS A 62 8.27 -22.87 4.89
N GLU A 63 9.33 -22.17 5.30
CA GLU A 63 10.69 -22.73 5.31
C GLU A 63 10.87 -23.84 6.35
N GLU A 64 10.24 -23.72 7.51
CA GLU A 64 10.22 -24.77 8.53
C GLU A 64 9.51 -26.03 8.02
N LEU A 65 8.35 -25.88 7.37
CA LEU A 65 7.63 -26.99 6.75
C LEU A 65 8.45 -27.63 5.62
N ARG A 66 9.10 -26.81 4.78
CA ARG A 66 9.98 -27.31 3.72
C ARG A 66 11.13 -28.12 4.29
N SER A 67 11.75 -27.65 5.37
CA SER A 67 12.84 -28.36 6.06
C SER A 67 12.37 -29.67 6.67
N LYS A 68 11.21 -29.67 7.34
CA LYS A 68 10.58 -30.89 7.87
C LYS A 68 10.28 -31.92 6.77
N ILE A 69 9.78 -31.47 5.61
CA ILE A 69 9.55 -32.36 4.47
C ILE A 69 10.87 -32.98 4.00
N LEU A 70 11.94 -32.18 3.89
CA LEU A 70 13.26 -32.67 3.49
C LEU A 70 13.88 -33.64 4.50
N GLU A 71 13.63 -33.45 5.81
CA GLU A 71 14.06 -34.38 6.87
C GLU A 71 13.26 -35.69 6.87
N LEU A 72 11.98 -35.64 6.50
CA LEU A 72 11.11 -36.81 6.38
C LEU A 72 11.30 -37.56 5.06
N LEU A 73 11.95 -36.95 4.07
CA LEU A 73 12.35 -37.63 2.86
C LEU A 73 13.56 -38.52 3.19
N PRO A 74 13.47 -39.85 3.00
CA PRO A 74 14.63 -40.71 3.17
C PRO A 74 15.75 -40.24 2.23
N SER A 75 17.00 -40.30 2.70
CA SER A 75 18.21 -39.86 1.97
C SER A 75 18.51 -40.65 0.68
N GLU A 76 17.61 -41.54 0.27
CA GLU A 76 17.64 -42.26 -0.99
C GLU A 76 16.27 -42.14 -1.63
N ILE A 77 16.13 -41.23 -2.59
CA ILE A 77 15.22 -41.50 -3.71
C ILE A 77 15.99 -42.52 -4.57
N PRO A 78 15.56 -43.79 -4.66
CA PRO A 78 16.15 -44.68 -5.64
C PRO A 78 15.81 -44.09 -7.00
N ASN A 79 16.82 -43.72 -7.78
CA ASN A 79 16.65 -43.36 -9.17
C ASN A 79 15.75 -44.40 -9.86
N LEU A 80 14.66 -43.94 -10.46
CA LEU A 80 13.83 -44.66 -11.42
C LEU A 80 13.51 -43.72 -12.57
#